data_AF-A0A0W0VEY3-F1
#
_entry.id   AF-A0A0W0VEY3-F1
#
_cell.length_a   1.000
_cell.length_b   1.000
_cell.length_c   1.000
_cell.angle_alpha   90.00
_cell.angle_beta   90.00
_cell.angle_gamma   90.00
#
_symmetry.space_group_name_H-M   'P 1'
#
loop_
_entity.id
_entity.type
_entity.pdbx_description
1 polymer ?
#
loop_
_entity_poly.entity_id
_entity_poly.type
_entity_poly.pdbx_seq_one_letter_code
_entity_poly.pdbx_strand_id
1 'polypeptide(L)'
;MVNMYLEKKIGRDKLMDLLRSLSKDASNIHSFLDKKNKTIDQKSLQLTREFLSKVLNCQADFPTDEALLCSLKNYLGKIKGLNEQHAKEAAALQLNSLRDIMQKWLNMESFHLNTSRILIVGTHGPRKNLIEMQFFKKLLSDNQLTSKADDLLVYIEMLPRQISKVTTDEVIHDFLAPHEANKKVADSLLSDERAMFKDVLAPYGKEVLQAMPLSHSTKSECPFYRRS
;
A
#
# COMPACT_ATOMS: atom_id res chain seq x y z
N MET A 1 -10.92 1.50 -12.42
CA MET A 1 -11.31 0.42 -11.47
C MET A 1 -12.09 0.93 -10.25
N VAL A 2 -11.87 2.16 -9.77
CA VAL A 2 -12.65 2.76 -8.64
C VAL A 2 -14.12 3.03 -9.00
N ASN A 3 -14.42 3.41 -10.25
CA ASN A 3 -15.79 3.70 -10.73
C ASN A 3 -16.75 2.51 -10.60
N MET A 4 -16.30 1.29 -10.94
CA MET A 4 -17.13 0.09 -10.77
C MET A 4 -17.32 -0.32 -9.31
N TYR A 5 -16.47 0.14 -8.40
CA TYR A 5 -16.48 -0.31 -7.01
C TYR A 5 -17.48 0.48 -6.14
N LEU A 6 -17.67 1.77 -6.40
CA LEU A 6 -18.63 2.60 -5.66
C LEU A 6 -20.07 2.37 -6.14
N GLU A 7 -20.29 2.27 -7.46
CA GLU A 7 -21.62 1.96 -8.03
C GLU A 7 -22.08 0.53 -7.65
N LYS A 8 -21.19 -0.47 -7.63
CA LYS A 8 -21.56 -1.85 -7.25
C LYS A 8 -21.82 -2.06 -5.76
N LYS A 9 -21.15 -1.33 -4.86
CA LYS A 9 -21.19 -1.63 -3.42
C LYS A 9 -22.22 -0.80 -2.66
N ILE A 10 -22.54 0.41 -3.15
CA ILE A 10 -23.49 1.30 -2.49
C ILE A 10 -24.82 1.33 -3.26
N GLY A 11 -24.85 1.13 -4.57
CA GLY A 11 -26.08 1.26 -5.38
C GLY A 11 -26.43 2.72 -5.64
N ARG A 12 -26.82 3.03 -6.89
CA ARG A 12 -27.10 4.40 -7.37
C ARG A 12 -28.04 5.15 -6.43
N ASP A 13 -29.14 4.54 -6.03
CA ASP A 13 -30.18 5.19 -5.22
C ASP A 13 -29.69 5.54 -3.82
N LYS A 14 -28.94 4.64 -3.17
CA LYS A 14 -28.33 4.90 -1.86
C LYS A 14 -27.26 5.99 -1.91
N LEU A 15 -26.50 6.08 -3.01
CA LEU A 15 -25.54 7.17 -3.20
C LEU A 15 -26.26 8.51 -3.33
N MET A 16 -27.37 8.55 -4.08
CA MET A 16 -28.21 9.73 -4.24
C MET A 16 -28.87 10.15 -2.93
N ASP A 17 -29.36 9.20 -2.14
CA ASP A 17 -29.92 9.46 -0.81
C ASP A 17 -28.86 9.96 0.17
N LEU A 18 -27.63 9.46 0.10
CA LEU A 18 -26.51 9.96 0.90
C LEU A 18 -26.16 11.41 0.53
N LEU A 19 -26.13 11.74 -0.77
CA LEU A 19 -25.87 13.10 -1.24
C LEU A 19 -27.00 14.07 -0.83
N ARG A 20 -28.26 13.64 -0.87
CA ARG A 20 -29.41 14.42 -0.37
C ARG A 20 -29.44 14.55 1.15
N SER A 21 -28.98 13.53 1.89
CA SER A 21 -28.82 13.62 3.34
C SER A 21 -27.73 14.62 3.71
N LEU A 22 -26.59 14.58 3.01
CA LEU A 22 -25.48 15.51 3.21
C LEU A 22 -25.88 16.97 2.88
N SER A 23 -26.85 17.18 1.98
CA SER A 23 -27.39 18.52 1.69
C SER A 23 -28.16 19.13 2.84
N LYS A 24 -28.77 18.30 3.71
CA LYS A 24 -29.49 18.78 4.90
C LYS A 24 -28.54 19.20 6.02
N ASP A 25 -27.33 18.65 6.05
CA ASP A 25 -26.29 18.91 7.07
C ASP A 25 -25.25 19.98 6.64
N ALA A 26 -25.56 20.76 5.59
CA ALA A 26 -24.66 21.69 4.92
C ALA A 26 -23.87 22.64 5.85
N SER A 27 -24.53 23.17 6.90
CA SER A 27 -23.96 24.11 7.86
C SER A 27 -22.89 23.47 8.76
N ASN A 28 -23.05 22.20 9.14
CA ASN A 28 -22.08 21.45 9.94
C ASN A 28 -20.83 21.08 9.13
N ILE A 29 -21.02 20.78 7.83
CA ILE A 29 -19.92 20.41 6.93
C ILE A 29 -19.03 21.62 6.62
N HIS A 30 -19.61 22.79 6.35
CA HIS A 30 -18.83 24.01 6.13
C HIS A 30 -18.03 24.42 7.38
N SER A 31 -18.66 24.39 8.56
CA SER A 31 -17.99 24.60 9.85
C SER A 31 -16.79 23.67 10.09
N PHE A 32 -16.96 22.37 9.77
CA PHE A 32 -15.90 21.38 9.90
C PHE A 32 -14.71 21.64 8.96
N LEU A 33 -14.98 22.01 7.70
CA LEU A 33 -13.95 22.30 6.71
C LEU A 33 -13.18 23.58 7.06
N ASP A 34 -13.86 24.60 7.60
CA ASP A 34 -13.23 25.86 8.03
C ASP A 34 -12.27 25.67 9.20
N LYS A 35 -12.59 24.76 10.13
CA LYS A 35 -11.72 24.43 11.27
C LYS A 35 -10.42 23.73 10.87
N LYS A 36 -10.39 23.04 9.72
CA LYS A 36 -9.24 22.27 9.20
C LYS A 36 -8.35 23.04 8.21
N ASN A 37 -8.71 24.28 7.86
CA ASN A 37 -8.06 25.11 6.83
C ASN A 37 -6.59 25.49 7.13
N LYS A 38 -6.07 25.19 8.33
CA LYS A 38 -4.69 25.51 8.74
C LYS A 38 -3.66 24.42 8.42
N THR A 39 -4.05 23.24 7.93
CA THR A 39 -3.12 22.09 7.84
C THR A 39 -3.30 21.18 6.62
N ILE A 40 -4.25 21.45 5.73
CA ILE A 40 -4.63 20.55 4.62
C ILE A 40 -4.50 21.28 3.28
N ASP A 41 -4.14 20.53 2.23
CA ASP A 41 -4.15 20.99 0.83
C ASP A 41 -5.41 21.80 0.51
N GLN A 42 -5.21 23.12 0.38
CA GLN A 42 -6.27 24.09 0.18
C GLN A 42 -7.02 23.84 -1.13
N LYS A 43 -6.38 23.22 -2.12
CA LYS A 43 -6.95 23.02 -3.46
C LYS A 43 -7.94 21.85 -3.47
N SER A 44 -7.61 20.71 -2.87
CA SER A 44 -8.57 19.60 -2.72
C SER A 44 -9.75 20.01 -1.87
N LEU A 45 -9.51 20.71 -0.75
CA LEU A 45 -10.58 21.23 0.10
C LEU A 45 -11.48 22.22 -0.63
N GLN A 46 -10.90 23.13 -1.41
CA GLN A 46 -11.65 24.07 -2.23
C GLN A 46 -12.52 23.34 -3.26
N LEU A 47 -11.97 22.37 -4.00
CA LEU A 47 -12.74 21.57 -4.96
C LEU A 47 -13.87 20.78 -4.28
N THR A 48 -13.62 20.22 -3.09
CA THR A 48 -14.66 19.54 -2.31
C THR A 48 -15.74 20.53 -1.87
N ARG A 49 -15.37 21.73 -1.40
CA ARG A 49 -16.33 22.79 -1.04
C ARG A 49 -17.15 23.24 -2.24
N GLU A 50 -16.52 23.48 -3.38
CA GLU A 50 -17.19 23.91 -4.62
C GLU A 50 -18.18 22.84 -5.11
N PHE A 51 -17.77 21.57 -5.11
CA PHE A 51 -18.65 20.47 -5.48
C PHE A 51 -19.83 20.35 -4.52
N LEU A 52 -19.57 20.34 -3.21
CA LEU A 52 -20.63 20.28 -2.20
C LEU A 52 -21.57 21.48 -2.33
N SER A 53 -21.06 22.71 -2.38
CA SER A 53 -21.88 23.91 -2.51
C SER A 53 -22.82 23.84 -3.72
N LYS A 54 -22.35 23.35 -4.88
CA LYS A 54 -23.23 23.10 -6.04
C LYS A 54 -24.33 22.09 -5.71
N VAL A 55 -23.98 20.95 -5.13
CA VAL A 55 -24.94 19.88 -4.78
C VAL A 55 -25.94 20.33 -3.72
N LEU A 56 -25.52 21.12 -2.72
CA LEU A 56 -26.37 21.51 -1.59
C LEU A 56 -27.24 22.74 -1.90
N ASN A 57 -26.74 23.69 -2.70
CA ASN A 57 -27.37 25.01 -2.88
C ASN A 57 -28.00 25.22 -4.26
N CYS A 58 -27.68 24.40 -5.27
CA CYS A 58 -28.16 24.58 -6.64
C CYS A 58 -28.82 23.30 -7.19
N GLN A 59 -29.94 22.86 -6.60
CA GLN A 59 -30.71 21.72 -7.14
C GLN A 59 -31.18 21.93 -8.59
N ALA A 60 -31.39 23.20 -9.00
CA ALA A 60 -31.74 23.55 -10.37
C ALA A 60 -30.62 23.27 -11.40
N ASP A 61 -29.35 23.22 -10.98
CA ASP A 61 -28.21 22.89 -11.85
C ASP A 61 -28.11 21.39 -12.16
N PHE A 62 -28.91 20.56 -11.47
CA PHE A 62 -28.97 19.12 -11.64
C PHE A 62 -30.41 18.68 -11.95
N PRO A 63 -30.94 19.03 -13.13
CA PRO A 63 -32.33 18.70 -13.50
C PRO A 63 -32.56 17.19 -13.63
N THR A 64 -31.50 16.40 -13.75
CA THR A 64 -31.55 14.94 -13.83
C THR A 64 -30.44 14.30 -12.99
N ASP A 65 -30.65 13.06 -12.58
CA ASP A 65 -29.63 12.24 -11.90
C ASP A 65 -28.37 12.06 -12.76
N GLU A 66 -28.52 11.98 -14.08
CA GLU A 66 -27.39 11.89 -15.01
C GLU A 66 -26.51 13.16 -14.96
N ALA A 67 -27.11 14.34 -14.78
CA ALA A 67 -26.37 15.59 -14.63
C ALA A 67 -25.56 15.62 -13.33
N LEU A 68 -26.15 15.13 -12.22
CA LEU A 68 -25.44 15.00 -10.94
C LEU A 68 -24.30 13.98 -11.01
N LEU A 69 -24.53 12.83 -11.65
CA LEU A 69 -23.50 11.81 -11.87
C LEU A 69 -22.35 12.35 -12.73
N CYS A 70 -22.64 13.14 -13.76
CA CYS A 70 -21.63 13.79 -14.59
C CYS A 70 -20.77 14.77 -13.77
N SER A 71 -21.42 15.59 -12.93
CA SER A 71 -20.74 16.51 -12.01
C SER A 71 -19.86 15.79 -11.00
N LEU A 72 -20.36 14.69 -10.40
CA LEU A 72 -19.59 13.84 -9.48
C LEU A 72 -18.36 13.23 -10.18
N LYS A 73 -18.51 12.70 -11.41
CA LYS A 73 -17.39 12.16 -12.19
C LYS A 73 -16.33 13.23 -12.46
N ASN A 74 -16.74 14.44 -12.81
CA ASN A 74 -15.82 15.56 -13.05
C ASN A 74 -15.08 15.96 -11.76
N TYR A 75 -15.77 16.03 -10.63
CA TYR A 75 -15.15 16.28 -9.32
C TYR A 75 -14.15 15.19 -8.95
N LEU A 76 -14.54 13.92 -9.03
CA LEU A 76 -13.67 12.78 -8.73
C LEU A 76 -12.45 12.73 -9.65
N GLY A 77 -12.61 13.09 -10.93
CA GLY A 77 -11.50 13.21 -11.88
C GLY A 77 -10.48 14.26 -11.45
N LYS A 78 -10.94 15.44 -11.01
CA LYS A 78 -10.07 16.51 -10.50
C LYS A 78 -9.34 16.10 -9.21
N ILE A 79 -10.06 15.53 -8.24
CA ILE A 79 -9.48 15.04 -6.99
C ILE A 79 -8.47 13.91 -7.24
N LYS A 80 -8.73 13.02 -8.20
CA LYS A 80 -7.78 11.98 -8.59
C LYS A 80 -6.47 12.57 -9.07
N GLY A 81 -6.51 13.59 -9.93
CA GLY A 81 -5.30 14.28 -10.40
C GLY A 81 -4.49 14.91 -9.25
N LEU A 82 -5.17 15.55 -8.29
CA LEU A 82 -4.50 16.11 -7.11
C LEU A 82 -3.93 15.02 -6.20
N ASN A 83 -4.66 13.95 -5.94
CA ASN A 83 -4.16 12.83 -5.15
C ASN A 83 -2.94 12.16 -5.78
N GLU A 84 -2.93 12.03 -7.12
CA GLU A 84 -1.76 11.52 -7.85
C GLU A 84 -0.56 12.47 -7.71
N GLN A 85 -0.79 13.79 -7.75
CA GLN A 85 0.25 14.78 -7.51
C GLN A 85 0.79 14.69 -6.08
N HIS A 86 -0.07 14.69 -5.05
CA HIS A 86 0.37 14.56 -3.66
C HIS A 86 1.07 13.24 -3.39
N ALA A 87 0.62 12.14 -4.00
CA ALA A 87 1.30 10.86 -3.89
C ALA A 87 2.73 10.92 -4.46
N LYS A 88 2.92 11.59 -5.60
CA LYS A 88 4.26 11.83 -6.16
C LYS A 88 5.13 12.71 -5.26
N GLU A 89 4.56 13.79 -4.73
CA GLU A 89 5.27 14.70 -3.82
C GLU A 89 5.66 14.00 -2.52
N ALA A 90 4.75 13.24 -1.91
CA ALA A 90 5.01 12.46 -0.71
C ALA A 90 6.08 11.38 -0.96
N ALA A 91 6.01 10.67 -2.08
CA ALA A 91 7.04 9.72 -2.48
C ALA A 91 8.40 10.41 -2.67
N ALA A 92 8.44 11.57 -3.35
CA ALA A 92 9.66 12.33 -3.55
C ALA A 92 10.27 12.79 -2.21
N LEU A 93 9.45 13.30 -1.28
CA LEU A 93 9.91 13.70 0.05
C LEU A 93 10.54 12.52 0.81
N GLN A 94 9.87 11.36 0.80
CA GLN A 94 10.38 10.18 1.49
C GLN A 94 11.67 9.65 0.85
N LEU A 95 11.72 9.56 -0.48
CA LEU A 95 12.90 9.10 -1.21
C LEU A 95 14.09 10.07 -1.08
N ASN A 96 13.85 11.38 -1.11
CA ASN A 96 14.89 12.37 -0.84
C ASN A 96 15.41 12.27 0.58
N SER A 97 14.53 12.06 1.57
CA SER A 97 14.96 11.85 2.96
C SER A 97 15.85 10.62 3.10
N LEU A 98 15.49 9.51 2.44
CA LEU A 98 16.34 8.31 2.41
C LEU A 98 17.69 8.57 1.74
N ARG A 99 17.69 9.28 0.61
CA ARG A 99 18.92 9.69 -0.09
C ARG A 99 19.84 10.49 0.83
N ASP A 100 19.29 11.48 1.52
CA ASP A 100 20.08 12.38 2.37
C ASP A 100 20.67 11.64 3.58
N ILE A 101 19.94 10.66 4.15
CA ILE A 101 20.48 9.75 5.19
C ILE A 101 21.59 8.87 4.62
N MET A 102 21.35 8.23 3.47
CA MET A 102 22.33 7.33 2.87
C MET A 102 23.59 8.05 2.42
N GLN A 103 23.49 9.27 1.90
CA GLN A 103 24.66 10.08 1.55
C GLN A 103 25.54 10.36 2.76
N LYS A 104 24.95 10.64 3.93
CA LYS A 104 25.72 10.80 5.16
C LYS A 104 26.47 9.53 5.52
N TRP A 105 25.81 8.37 5.45
CA TRP A 105 26.45 7.09 5.76
C TRP A 105 27.53 6.71 4.75
N LEU A 106 27.28 6.90 3.45
CA LEU A 106 28.27 6.62 2.40
C LEU A 106 29.53 7.48 2.50
N ASN A 107 29.43 8.66 3.11
CA ASN A 107 30.58 9.53 3.36
C ASN A 107 31.35 9.16 4.64
N MET A 108 30.85 8.21 5.45
CA MET A 108 31.57 7.71 6.63
C MET A 108 32.58 6.66 6.20
N GLU A 109 33.85 6.83 6.59
CA GLU A 109 34.93 5.88 6.24
C GLU A 109 34.64 4.44 6.71
N SER A 110 33.87 4.30 7.80
CA SER A 110 33.52 3.00 8.39
C SER A 110 32.35 2.29 7.70
N PHE A 111 31.65 2.93 6.76
CA PHE A 111 30.49 2.34 6.10
C PHE A 111 30.86 1.80 4.73
N HIS A 112 30.60 0.52 4.52
CA HIS A 112 30.88 -0.16 3.26
C HIS A 112 29.62 -0.84 2.74
N LEU A 113 29.05 -0.29 1.67
CA LEU A 113 27.77 -0.77 1.11
C LEU A 113 27.85 -2.22 0.62
N ASN A 114 29.01 -2.65 0.10
CA ASN A 114 29.21 -3.99 -0.45
C ASN A 114 29.26 -5.11 0.60
N THR A 115 29.48 -4.77 1.87
CA THR A 115 29.48 -5.71 3.01
C THR A 115 28.32 -5.47 3.97
N SER A 116 27.59 -4.37 3.81
CA SER A 116 26.44 -4.02 4.65
C SER A 116 25.16 -4.73 4.20
N ARG A 117 24.33 -5.13 5.17
CA ARG A 117 22.98 -5.65 4.91
C ARG A 117 21.94 -4.58 5.19
N ILE A 118 20.95 -4.50 4.32
CA ILE A 118 19.84 -3.55 4.38
C ILE A 118 18.59 -4.35 4.74
N LEU A 119 18.06 -4.08 5.93
CA LEU A 119 16.88 -4.75 6.45
C LEU A 119 15.72 -3.77 6.43
N ILE A 120 14.63 -4.13 5.74
CA ILE A 120 13.39 -3.37 5.74
C ILE A 120 12.35 -4.17 6.48
N VAL A 121 11.98 -3.68 7.66
CA VAL A 121 10.92 -4.29 8.48
C VAL A 121 9.58 -3.66 8.12
N GLY A 122 8.62 -4.48 7.72
CA GLY A 122 7.31 -4.00 7.29
C GLY A 122 6.19 -4.95 7.65
N THR A 123 4.95 -4.45 7.58
CA THR A 123 3.77 -5.28 7.88
C THR A 123 3.56 -6.34 6.81
N HIS A 124 3.07 -7.52 7.21
CA HIS A 124 2.61 -8.53 6.24
C HIS A 124 1.52 -7.95 5.34
N GLY A 125 1.73 -8.04 4.03
CA GLY A 125 0.79 -7.57 3.02
C GLY A 125 1.47 -7.18 1.72
N PRO A 126 0.73 -7.22 0.59
CA PRO A 126 1.31 -6.99 -0.71
C PRO A 126 1.65 -5.50 -0.84
N ARG A 127 2.92 -5.17 -0.75
CA ARG A 127 3.44 -4.01 -1.50
C ARG A 127 4.52 -4.51 -2.44
N LYS A 128 4.09 -5.29 -3.46
CA LYS A 128 4.84 -5.33 -4.72
C LYS A 128 5.20 -3.87 -5.04
N ASN A 129 6.50 -3.58 -5.15
CA ASN A 129 7.04 -2.26 -5.40
C ASN A 129 6.94 -1.27 -4.20
N LEU A 130 7.20 -1.72 -2.97
CA LEU A 130 7.48 -0.81 -1.85
C LEU A 130 8.59 0.19 -2.25
N ILE A 131 8.39 1.50 -2.01
CA ILE A 131 9.27 2.55 -2.55
C ILE A 131 10.67 2.51 -1.93
N GLU A 132 10.77 2.06 -0.67
CA GLU A 132 12.02 1.83 0.05
C GLU A 132 12.81 0.70 -0.61
N MET A 133 12.15 -0.41 -0.97
CA MET A 133 12.79 -1.50 -1.72
C MET A 133 13.26 -1.00 -3.10
N GLN A 134 12.48 -0.18 -3.79
CA GLN A 134 12.87 0.40 -5.08
C GLN A 134 14.11 1.32 -4.94
N PHE A 135 14.13 2.15 -3.90
CA PHE A 135 15.25 3.04 -3.59
C PHE A 135 16.54 2.24 -3.37
N PHE A 136 16.52 1.23 -2.50
CA PHE A 136 17.73 0.45 -2.21
C PHE A 136 18.16 -0.44 -3.36
N LYS A 137 17.22 -0.99 -4.15
CA LYS A 137 17.55 -1.67 -5.41
C LYS A 137 18.27 -0.74 -6.38
N LYS A 138 17.80 0.50 -6.52
CA LYS A 138 18.49 1.51 -7.33
C LYS A 138 19.88 1.84 -6.76
N LEU A 139 19.99 2.07 -5.45
CA LEU A 139 21.27 2.37 -4.80
C LEU A 139 22.30 1.26 -5.04
N LEU A 140 21.91 -0.01 -4.84
CA LEU A 140 22.78 -1.15 -5.09
C LEU A 140 23.15 -1.24 -6.57
N SER A 141 22.20 -1.01 -7.48
CA SER A 141 22.48 -1.02 -8.91
C SER A 141 23.43 0.09 -9.35
N ASP A 142 23.26 1.31 -8.84
CA ASP A 142 24.13 2.45 -9.15
C ASP A 142 25.57 2.21 -8.65
N ASN A 143 25.74 1.31 -7.67
CA ASN A 143 27.04 0.87 -7.13
C ASN A 143 27.52 -0.49 -7.67
N GLN A 144 26.94 -0.99 -8.77
CA GLN A 144 27.32 -2.26 -9.41
C GLN A 144 27.15 -3.51 -8.51
N LEU A 145 26.21 -3.46 -7.55
CA LEU A 145 25.90 -4.54 -6.61
C LEU A 145 24.59 -5.29 -6.97
N THR A 146 24.06 -5.13 -8.19
CA THR A 146 22.78 -5.73 -8.61
C THR A 146 22.76 -7.26 -8.45
N SER A 147 23.85 -7.94 -8.77
CA SER A 147 23.95 -9.40 -8.63
C SER A 147 23.88 -9.88 -7.18
N LYS A 148 24.18 -9.01 -6.22
CA LYS A 148 24.11 -9.26 -4.78
C LYS A 148 22.85 -8.67 -4.15
N ALA A 149 21.95 -8.08 -4.94
CA ALA A 149 20.83 -7.31 -4.39
C ALA A 149 19.92 -8.17 -3.49
N ASP A 150 19.66 -9.41 -3.88
CA ASP A 150 18.85 -10.33 -3.07
C ASP A 150 19.54 -10.78 -1.77
N ASP A 151 20.87 -10.62 -1.68
CA ASP A 151 21.64 -10.95 -0.47
C ASP A 151 21.80 -9.75 0.44
N LEU A 152 21.95 -8.56 -0.14
CA LEU A 152 22.17 -7.32 0.59
C LEU A 152 20.87 -6.64 1.02
N LEU A 153 19.73 -6.95 0.40
CA LEU A 153 18.44 -6.32 0.69
C LEU A 153 17.41 -7.37 1.09
N VAL A 154 17.04 -7.36 2.37
CA VAL A 154 16.08 -8.31 2.95
C VAL A 154 14.85 -7.56 3.45
N TYR A 155 13.68 -8.03 3.05
CA TYR A 155 12.40 -7.56 3.58
C TYR A 155 11.91 -8.53 4.66
N ILE A 156 11.65 -8.01 5.85
CA ILE A 156 11.21 -8.77 7.00
C ILE A 156 9.74 -8.43 7.27
N GLU A 157 8.88 -9.43 7.14
CA GLU A 157 7.47 -9.30 7.47
C GLU A 157 7.23 -9.49 8.97
N MET A 158 6.54 -8.53 9.58
CA MET A 158 6.12 -8.59 10.99
C MET A 158 4.68 -8.14 11.14
N LEU A 159 4.00 -8.55 12.21
CA LEU A 159 2.67 -8.00 12.52
C LEU A 159 2.79 -6.53 12.96
N PRO A 160 1.79 -5.66 12.69
CA PRO A 160 1.83 -4.26 13.10
C PRO A 160 2.14 -4.06 14.59
N ARG A 161 1.60 -4.93 15.45
CA ARG A 161 1.87 -4.92 16.90
C ARG A 161 3.34 -5.24 17.24
N GLN A 162 3.98 -6.11 16.47
CA GLN A 162 5.38 -6.47 16.67
C GLN A 162 6.31 -5.36 16.19
N ILE A 163 6.01 -4.73 15.03
CA ILE A 163 6.81 -3.61 14.50
C ILE A 163 6.90 -2.46 15.51
N SER A 164 5.81 -2.15 16.22
CA SER A 164 5.82 -1.07 17.20
C SER A 164 6.76 -1.30 18.40
N LYS A 165 7.25 -2.52 18.59
CA LYS A 165 8.07 -2.93 19.72
C LYS A 165 9.44 -3.49 19.32
N VAL A 166 9.66 -3.69 18.02
CA VAL A 166 10.85 -4.39 17.53
C VAL A 166 12.10 -3.55 17.79
N THR A 167 13.13 -4.20 18.31
CA THR A 167 14.45 -3.62 18.53
C THR A 167 15.42 -4.04 17.41
N THR A 168 16.50 -3.27 17.23
CA THR A 168 17.55 -3.63 16.27
C THR A 168 18.16 -5.00 16.59
N ASP A 169 18.34 -5.32 17.87
CA ASP A 169 18.91 -6.61 18.31
C ASP A 169 18.01 -7.78 17.93
N GLU A 170 16.69 -7.67 18.14
CA GLU A 170 15.72 -8.69 17.70
C GLU A 170 15.75 -8.86 16.18
N VAL A 171 15.82 -7.77 15.40
CA VAL A 171 15.92 -7.85 13.94
C VAL A 171 17.19 -8.59 13.51
N ILE A 172 18.32 -8.37 14.18
CA ILE A 172 19.59 -9.04 13.87
C ILE A 172 19.56 -10.51 14.30
N HIS A 173 19.19 -10.79 15.54
CA HIS A 173 19.30 -12.12 16.13
C HIS A 173 18.19 -13.07 15.71
N ASP A 174 16.96 -12.58 15.54
CA ASP A 174 15.81 -13.44 15.26
C ASP A 174 15.53 -13.58 13.76
N PHE A 175 16.07 -12.67 12.93
CA PHE A 175 15.84 -12.69 11.49
C PHE A 175 17.14 -12.80 10.68
N LEU A 176 18.07 -11.85 10.81
CA LEU A 176 19.27 -11.84 9.96
C LEU A 176 20.18 -13.04 10.25
N ALA A 177 20.49 -13.32 11.51
CA ALA A 177 21.40 -14.41 11.87
C ALA A 177 20.88 -15.80 11.46
N PRO A 178 19.60 -16.16 11.72
CA PRO A 178 19.02 -17.41 11.23
C PRO A 178 18.96 -17.46 9.70
N HIS A 179 18.65 -16.34 9.04
CA HIS A 179 18.65 -16.26 7.58
C HIS A 179 20.03 -16.58 6.98
N GLU A 180 21.11 -15.98 7.49
CA GLU A 180 22.48 -16.27 7.04
C GLU A 180 22.94 -17.69 7.42
N ALA A 181 22.51 -18.21 8.58
CA ALA A 181 22.76 -19.60 8.95
C ALA A 181 22.08 -20.58 7.98
N ASN A 182 20.81 -20.33 7.63
CA ASN A 182 20.06 -21.15 6.68
C ASN A 182 20.69 -21.13 5.29
N LYS A 183 21.22 -19.99 4.83
CA LYS A 183 21.98 -19.92 3.57
C LYS A 183 23.18 -20.87 3.57
N LYS A 184 23.98 -20.86 4.64
CA LYS A 184 25.15 -21.75 4.77
C LYS A 184 24.76 -23.22 4.81
N VAL A 185 23.69 -23.56 5.52
CA VAL A 185 23.19 -24.93 5.59
C VAL A 185 22.64 -25.37 4.23
N ALA A 186 21.88 -24.51 3.54
CA ALA A 186 21.33 -24.79 2.22
C ALA A 186 22.44 -25.01 1.17
N ASP A 187 23.48 -24.17 1.16
CA ASP A 187 24.63 -24.34 0.30
C ASP A 187 25.37 -25.66 0.57
N SER A 188 25.62 -25.97 1.85
CA SER A 188 26.30 -27.21 2.24
C SER A 188 25.53 -28.48 1.91
N LEU A 189 24.19 -28.46 1.95
CA LEU A 189 23.37 -29.66 1.79
C LEU A 189 22.78 -29.81 0.39
N LEU A 190 22.52 -28.69 -0.30
CA LEU A 190 21.75 -28.64 -1.53
C LEU A 190 22.52 -27.96 -2.68
N SER A 191 23.76 -27.51 -2.42
CA SER A 191 24.59 -26.74 -3.38
C SER A 191 23.87 -25.51 -3.94
N ASP A 192 22.94 -24.96 -3.15
CA ASP A 192 22.13 -23.80 -3.48
C ASP A 192 21.79 -23.09 -2.16
N GLU A 193 22.51 -22.01 -1.87
CA GLU A 193 22.29 -21.13 -0.71
C GLU A 193 20.83 -20.65 -0.57
N ARG A 194 20.04 -20.68 -1.65
CA ARG A 194 18.66 -20.19 -1.65
C ARG A 194 17.62 -21.30 -1.57
N ALA A 195 18.03 -22.57 -1.54
CA ALA A 195 17.10 -23.69 -1.59
C ALA A 195 16.08 -23.68 -0.46
N MET A 196 16.47 -23.24 0.74
CA MET A 196 15.57 -23.16 1.91
C MET A 196 14.54 -22.02 1.85
N PHE A 197 14.70 -21.06 0.93
CA PHE A 197 13.76 -19.96 0.75
C PHE A 197 12.83 -20.17 -0.45
N LYS A 198 13.04 -21.26 -1.21
CA LYS A 198 12.18 -21.65 -2.32
C LYS A 198 11.08 -22.57 -1.79
N ASP A 199 9.87 -22.39 -2.30
CA ASP A 199 8.85 -23.41 -2.15
C ASP A 199 9.24 -24.61 -3.02
N VAL A 200 9.84 -25.62 -2.39
CA VAL A 200 10.29 -26.85 -3.06
C VAL A 200 9.13 -27.65 -3.68
N LEU A 201 7.90 -27.38 -3.25
CA LEU A 201 6.70 -28.05 -3.77
C LEU A 201 6.06 -27.28 -4.93
N ALA A 202 6.39 -25.98 -5.10
CA ALA A 202 5.77 -25.13 -6.11
C ALA A 202 5.82 -25.68 -7.55
N PRO A 203 6.92 -26.31 -8.03
CA PRO A 203 6.95 -26.89 -9.37
C PRO A 203 5.92 -28.00 -9.60
N TYR A 204 5.57 -28.76 -8.56
CA TYR A 204 4.68 -29.91 -8.62
C TYR A 204 3.20 -29.54 -8.39
N GLY A 205 2.95 -28.40 -7.73
CA GLY A 205 1.61 -28.00 -7.31
C GLY A 205 0.61 -27.91 -8.46
N LYS A 206 1.03 -27.43 -9.64
CA LYS A 206 0.13 -27.29 -10.80
C LYS A 206 -0.44 -28.62 -11.28
N GLU A 207 0.40 -29.65 -11.36
CA GLU A 207 0.00 -30.99 -11.80
C GLU A 207 -0.96 -31.64 -10.80
N VAL A 208 -0.60 -31.57 -9.51
CA VAL A 208 -1.42 -32.12 -8.43
C VAL A 208 -2.80 -31.45 -8.35
N LEU A 209 -2.86 -30.12 -8.49
CA LEU A 209 -4.12 -29.37 -8.49
C LEU A 209 -5.01 -29.71 -9.67
N GLN A 210 -4.44 -30.00 -10.85
CA GLN A 210 -5.21 -30.43 -12.02
C GLN A 210 -5.83 -31.83 -11.84
N ALA A 211 -5.16 -32.70 -11.09
CA ALA A 211 -5.65 -34.04 -10.76
C ALA A 211 -6.63 -34.07 -9.58
N MET A 212 -6.81 -32.96 -8.85
CA MET A 212 -7.75 -32.87 -7.72
C MET A 212 -9.17 -32.49 -8.19
N PRO A 213 -10.16 -33.39 -8.12
CA PRO A 213 -11.55 -33.02 -8.34
C PRO A 213 -12.02 -32.13 -7.18
N LEU A 214 -12.12 -30.83 -7.41
CA LEU A 214 -12.75 -29.89 -6.47
C LEU A 214 -14.26 -29.96 -6.61
N SER A 215 -14.92 -30.79 -5.79
CA SER A 215 -16.38 -30.78 -5.69
C SER A 215 -16.83 -29.58 -4.86
N HIS A 216 -17.55 -28.66 -5.49
CA HIS A 216 -18.22 -27.58 -4.76
C HIS A 216 -19.45 -28.17 -4.06
N SER A 217 -19.40 -28.26 -2.73
CA SER A 217 -20.61 -28.49 -1.92
C SER A 217 -21.57 -27.32 -2.16
N THR A 218 -22.77 -27.61 -2.64
CA THR A 218 -23.85 -26.61 -2.83
C THR A 218 -24.46 -26.14 -1.51
N LYS A 219 -24.06 -26.72 -0.37
CA LYS A 219 -24.44 -26.22 0.95
C LYS A 219 -23.54 -25.05 1.33
N SER A 220 -23.99 -23.85 0.99
CA SER A 220 -23.41 -22.57 1.40
C SER A 220 -23.76 -22.23 2.85
N GLU A 221 -23.43 -23.10 3.79
CA GLU A 221 -23.38 -22.68 5.19
C GLU A 221 -22.05 -22.01 5.44
N CYS A 222 -22.10 -20.70 5.77
CA CYS A 222 -20.92 -20.00 6.24
C CYS A 222 -20.45 -20.70 7.53
N PRO A 223 -19.22 -21.28 7.57
CA PRO A 223 -18.75 -22.05 8.72
C PRO A 223 -18.60 -21.19 10.00
N PHE A 224 -18.71 -19.87 9.85
CA PHE A 224 -18.63 -18.89 10.95
C PHE A 224 -19.99 -18.32 11.36
N TYR A 225 -21.09 -18.73 10.71
CA TYR A 225 -22.44 -18.28 11.07
C TYR A 225 -23.15 -19.36 11.89
N ARG A 226 -22.85 -19.45 13.19
CA ARG A 226 -23.73 -20.16 14.13
C ARG A 226 -24.83 -19.20 14.56
N ARG A 227 -26.09 -19.48 14.18
CA ARG A 227 -27.25 -18.80 14.79
C ARG A 227 -27.20 -19.08 16.29
N SER A 228 -27.07 -18.00 17.07
CA SER A 228 -27.32 -17.99 18.52
C SER A 228 -28.81 -18.08 18.77
#